data_AF-K3YBG5-F1
#
_entry.id   AF-K3YBG5-F1
#
_cell.length_a   1.000
_cell.length_b   1.000
_cell.length_c   1.000
_cell.angle_alpha   90.00
_cell.angle_beta   90.00
_cell.angle_gamma   90.00
#
_symmetry.space_group_name_H-M   'P 1'
#
loop_
_entity.id
_entity.type
_entity.pdbx_description
1 polymer ?
#
loop_
_entity_poly.entity_id
_entity_poly.type
_entity_poly.pdbx_seq_one_letter_code
_entity_poly.pdbx_strand_id
1 'polypeptide(L)' 'MLDWAPVVVGVVLFVLLSPGLLIEFPGTTRWVDFGSLRVTGKAATIHTLVFFTLFAIITMACNLHIYA' A
#
# COMPACT_ATOMS: atom_id res chain seq x y z
N MET A 1 15.56 -5.92 -21.68
CA MET A 1 14.46 -4.94 -21.53
C MET A 1 14.25 -4.74 -20.04
N LEU A 2 14.01 -3.50 -19.59
CA LEU A 2 13.77 -3.22 -18.18
C LEU A 2 12.41 -3.82 -17.79
N ASP A 3 12.33 -4.52 -16.67
CA ASP A 3 11.08 -5.06 -16.18
C ASP A 3 10.30 -3.99 -15.42
N TRP A 4 9.17 -3.57 -15.99
CA TRP A 4 8.28 -2.55 -15.43
C TRP A 4 7.25 -3.14 -14.47
N ALA A 5 7.15 -4.47 -14.34
CA ALA A 5 6.19 -5.11 -13.46
C ALA A 5 6.27 -4.61 -12.00
N PRO A 6 7.45 -4.52 -11.37
CA PRO A 6 7.54 -4.03 -9.99
C PRO A 6 7.06 -2.58 -9.86
N VAL A 7 7.32 -1.74 -10.88
CA VAL A 7 6.93 -0.34 -10.87
C VAL A 7 5.41 -0.20 -10.92
N VAL A 8 4.77 -0.87 -11.88
CA VAL A 8 3.30 -0.79 -12.05
C VAL A 8 2.57 -1.39 -10.85
N VAL A 9 3.01 -2.56 -10.37
CA VAL A 9 2.42 -3.22 -9.20
C VAL A 9 2.56 -2.34 -7.95
N GLY A 10 3.72 -1.73 -7.76
CA GLY A 10 3.97 -0.82 -6.63
C GLY A 10 3.04 0.39 -6.65
N VAL A 11 2.86 1.04 -7.80
CA VAL A 11 1.97 2.20 -7.95
C VAL A 11 0.51 1.83 -7.68
N VAL A 12 0.03 0.71 -8.24
CA VAL A 12 -1.35 0.24 -8.05
C VAL A 12 -1.63 -0.07 -6.58
N LEU A 13 -0.76 -0.84 -5.93
CA LEU A 13 -0.89 -1.17 -4.51
C LEU A 13 -0.83 0.08 -3.63
N PHE A 14 0.02 1.04 -3.97
CA PHE A 14 0.18 2.26 -3.18
C PHE A 14 -1.10 3.09 -3.21
N VAL A 15 -1.70 3.26 -4.39
CA VAL A 15 -2.99 3.97 -4.55
C VAL A 15 -4.11 3.25 -3.82
N LEU A 16 -4.17 1.91 -3.94
CA LEU A 16 -5.21 1.08 -3.30
C LEU A 16 -5.14 1.11 -1.76
N LEU A 17 -3.93 1.11 -1.19
CA LEU A 17 -3.72 1.05 0.25
C LEU A 17 -3.45 2.42 0.89
N SER A 18 -3.44 3.52 0.12
CA SER A 18 -2.87 4.81 0.51
C SER A 18 -3.42 5.32 1.86
N PRO A 19 -2.56 5.45 2.89
CA PRO A 19 -2.98 5.86 4.22
C PRO A 19 -3.22 7.37 4.22
N GLY A 20 -4.47 7.77 4.42
CA GLY A 20 -4.90 9.18 4.46
C GLY A 20 -5.92 9.59 3.40
N LEU A 21 -6.11 8.80 2.33
CA LEU A 21 -7.18 9.05 1.34
C LEU A 21 -8.47 8.28 1.66
N LEU A 22 -8.34 7.10 2.27
CA LEU A 22 -9.48 6.21 2.49
C LEU A 22 -9.67 5.77 3.94
N ILE A 23 -8.65 5.52 4.76
CA ILE A 23 -8.87 4.86 6.07
C ILE A 23 -7.77 5.27 7.08
N GLU A 24 -8.14 5.91 8.18
CA GLU A 24 -7.28 6.07 9.38
C GLU A 24 -7.66 5.02 10.42
N PHE A 25 -6.77 4.04 10.64
CA PHE A 25 -6.80 3.09 11.74
C PHE A 25 -5.53 3.25 12.58
N PRO A 26 -5.58 3.48 13.91
CA PRO A 26 -6.74 3.70 14.79
C PRO A 26 -7.11 5.18 14.88
N GLY A 27 -8.39 5.52 14.65
CA GLY A 27 -8.90 6.88 14.79
C GLY A 27 -8.96 7.36 16.25
N THR A 28 -8.88 8.67 16.46
CA THR A 28 -8.88 9.29 17.80
C THR A 28 -10.26 9.21 18.49
N THR A 29 -11.34 9.04 17.72
CA THR A 29 -12.72 9.00 18.24
C THR A 29 -13.51 7.76 17.83
N ARG A 30 -13.16 7.09 16.72
CA ARG A 30 -13.75 5.81 16.26
C ARG A 30 -12.68 4.89 15.67
N TRP A 31 -13.01 3.61 15.52
CA TRP A 31 -12.10 2.59 14.98
C TRP A 31 -11.61 2.91 13.56
N VAL A 32 -12.41 3.65 12.78
CA VAL A 32 -12.05 4.12 11.43
C VAL A 32 -12.36 5.61 11.33
N ASP A 33 -11.36 6.44 11.06
CA ASP A 33 -11.56 7.84 10.67
C ASP A 33 -11.33 7.98 9.16
N PHE A 34 -12.17 8.77 8.50
CA PHE A 34 -12.06 9.01 7.05
C PHE A 34 -11.75 10.49 6.87
N GLY A 35 -10.51 10.80 6.46
CA GLY A 35 -10.16 12.15 5.99
C GLY A 35 -9.64 13.14 7.04
N SER A 36 -9.07 12.70 8.18
CA SER A 36 -8.35 13.63 9.08
C SER A 36 -6.95 14.00 8.58
N LEU A 37 -6.43 13.38 7.50
CA LEU A 37 -5.06 13.57 6.98
C LEU A 37 -3.97 13.41 8.07
N ARG A 38 -4.31 12.79 9.21
CA ARG A 38 -3.43 12.56 10.34
C ARG A 38 -2.87 11.14 10.26
N VAL A 39 -1.74 11.04 9.58
CA VAL A 39 -0.97 9.79 9.56
C VAL A 39 -0.45 9.50 10.98
N THR A 40 -1.16 8.66 11.71
CA THR A 40 -0.71 8.15 13.00
C THR A 40 0.40 7.14 12.73
N GLY A 41 1.52 7.19 13.46
CA GLY A 41 2.66 6.29 13.23
C GLY A 41 2.27 4.80 13.21
N LYS A 42 1.25 4.41 13.98
CA LYS A 42 0.68 3.06 13.97
C LYS A 42 0.03 2.67 12.62
N ALA A 43 -0.72 3.60 12.02
CA ALA A 43 -1.37 3.40 10.72
C ALA A 43 -0.32 3.20 9.61
N ALA A 44 0.72 4.03 9.62
CA ALA A 44 1.83 3.93 8.68
C ALA A 44 2.57 2.60 8.81
N THR A 45 2.83 2.12 10.04
CA THR A 45 3.46 0.81 10.26
C THR A 45 2.63 -0.33 9.71
N ILE A 46 1.31 -0.34 9.96
CA ILE A 46 0.41 -1.38 9.44
C ILE A 46 0.36 -1.33 7.91
N HIS A 47 0.20 -0.14 7.33
CA HIS A 47 0.21 0.04 5.88
C HIS A 47 1.49 -0.50 5.25
N THR A 48 2.66 -0.13 5.76
CA THR A 48 3.95 -0.58 5.23
C THR A 48 4.10 -2.10 5.33
N LEU A 49 3.66 -2.72 6.42
CA LEU A 49 3.71 -4.18 6.58
C LEU A 49 2.83 -4.88 5.54
N VAL A 50 1.56 -4.46 5.41
CA VAL A 50 0.61 -5.07 4.46
C VAL A 50 1.05 -4.82 3.02
N PHE A 51 1.48 -3.60 2.70
CA PHE A 51 1.99 -3.24 1.38
C PHE A 51 3.20 -4.10 1.02
N PHE A 52 4.17 -4.24 1.92
CA PHE A 52 5.35 -5.06 1.69
C PHE A 52 5.00 -6.53 1.43
N THR A 53 4.11 -7.11 2.24
CA THR A 53 3.69 -8.52 2.06
C THR A 53 3.00 -8.74 0.72
N LEU A 54 2.04 -7.89 0.36
CA LEU A 54 1.32 -8.01 -0.92
C LEU A 54 2.24 -7.78 -2.12
N PHE A 55 3.08 -6.74 -2.05
CA PHE A 55 4.04 -6.42 -3.09
C PHE A 55 5.02 -7.56 -3.33
N ALA A 56 5.57 -8.14 -2.26
CA ALA A 56 6.48 -9.27 -2.35
C ALA A 56 5.80 -10.50 -2.98
N ILE A 57 4.57 -10.83 -2.56
CA ILE A 57 3.84 -11.96 -3.14
C ILE A 57 3.59 -11.73 -4.63
N ILE A 58 3.10 -10.56 -5.03
CA ILE A 58 2.73 -10.30 -6.43
C ILE A 58 3.96 -10.22 -7.33
N THR A 59 5.06 -9.62 -6.87
CA THR A 59 6.27 -9.47 -7.71
C THR A 59 7.13 -10.73 -7.74
N MET A 60 7.33 -11.40 -6.60
CA MET A 60 8.15 -12.61 -6.55
C MET A 60 7.37 -13.88 -6.93
N ALA A 61 6.14 -14.06 -6.42
CA ALA A 61 5.42 -15.32 -6.60
C ALA A 61 4.66 -15.39 -7.93
N CYS A 62 4.13 -14.27 -8.43
CA CYS A 62 3.38 -14.27 -9.69
C CYS A 62 4.26 -14.17 -10.95
N ASN A 63 5.59 -14.05 -10.82
CA ASN A 63 6.53 -13.98 -11.94
C ASN A 63 6.09 -12.97 -13.01
N LEU A 64 5.55 -11.82 -12.57
CA LEU A 64 5.07 -10.79 -13.49
C LEU A 64 6.28 -10.15 -14.16
N HIS A 65 6.28 -10.17 -15.49
CA HIS A 65 7.28 -9.51 -16.30
C HIS A 65 6.58 -8.57 -17.29
N ILE A 66 6.84 -7.28 -17.18
CA ILE A 66 6.36 -6.28 -18.15
C ILE A 66 7.59 -5.74 -18.87
N TYR A 67 7.82 -6.23 -20.07
CA TYR A 67 8.89 -5.74 -20.93
C TYR A 67 8.37 -4.60 -21.81
N ALA A 68 9.10 -3.48 -21.80
CA ALA A 68 8.93 -2.35 -22.70
C ALA A 68 10.24 -2.10 -23.46
#